data_AF-A0A3S0IIX9-F1
#
_entry.id   AF-A0A3S0IIX9-F1
#
_cell.length_a   1.000
_cell.length_b   1.000
_cell.length_c   1.000
_cell.angle_alpha   90.00
_cell.angle_beta   90.00
_cell.angle_gamma   90.00
#
_symmetry.space_group_name_H-M   'P 1'
#
loop_
_entity.id
_entity.type
_entity.pdbx_description
1 polymer ?
#
loop_
_entity_poly.entity_id
_entity_poly.type
_entity_poly.pdbx_seq_one_letter_code
_entity_poly.pdbx_strand_id
1 'polypeptide(L)'
;MHGAALAGQQDFTIVNKTGYPLKHIYVSETNNNSWDEDILGRDILNDGEYFNVTFAKAEKTCKWDMKVAYDDGETAVWEGLDLCQISKLTLKWNKSTGVTSAIKE
;
A
#
# COMPACT_ATOMS: atom_id res chain seq x y z
N MET A 1 6.78 15.79 -26.81
CA MET A 1 7.80 15.02 -26.07
C MET A 1 7.12 14.46 -24.84
N HIS A 2 6.69 13.20 -24.87
CA HIS A 2 6.00 12.57 -23.74
C HIS A 2 7.07 12.03 -22.79
N GLY A 3 7.29 12.72 -21.67
CA GLY A 3 8.21 12.26 -20.63
C GLY A 3 7.69 10.95 -20.07
N ALA A 4 8.47 9.87 -20.22
CA ALA A 4 8.24 8.68 -19.42
C ALA A 4 8.33 9.09 -17.95
N ALA A 5 7.23 8.98 -17.21
CA ALA A 5 7.31 8.97 -15.75
C ALA A 5 8.18 7.77 -15.39
N LEU A 6 9.38 8.03 -14.86
CA LEU A 6 10.34 6.98 -14.62
C LEU A 6 10.13 6.43 -13.20
N ALA A 7 9.17 5.52 -13.10
CA ALA A 7 8.84 4.69 -11.94
C ALA A 7 10.07 3.96 -11.37
N GLY A 8 10.10 3.76 -10.04
CA GLY A 8 10.96 2.79 -9.39
C GLY A 8 10.54 1.35 -9.73
N GLN A 9 11.41 0.37 -9.53
CA GLN A 9 11.06 -1.04 -9.77
C GLN A 9 9.97 -1.54 -8.81
N GLN A 10 9.85 -0.86 -7.67
CA GLN A 10 8.95 -1.16 -6.57
C GLN A 10 7.59 -0.45 -6.71
N ASP A 11 7.38 0.32 -7.78
CA ASP A 11 6.12 1.01 -8.01
C ASP A 11 4.97 -0.01 -8.08
N PHE A 12 3.92 0.22 -7.29
CA PHE A 12 2.80 -0.69 -7.22
C PHE A 12 1.48 0.06 -7.00
N THR A 13 0.38 -0.59 -7.37
CA THR A 13 -0.98 -0.08 -7.16
C THR A 13 -1.64 -0.75 -5.97
N ILE A 14 -2.21 0.06 -5.07
CA ILE A 14 -3.10 -0.39 -4.02
C ILE A 14 -4.53 -0.23 -4.50
N VAL A 15 -5.35 -1.28 -4.41
CA VAL A 15 -6.77 -1.23 -4.73
C VAL A 15 -7.57 -1.54 -3.47
N ASN A 16 -8.45 -0.63 -3.08
CA ASN A 16 -9.34 -0.85 -1.95
C ASN A 16 -10.60 -1.60 -2.40
N LYS A 17 -10.78 -2.85 -1.93
CA LYS A 17 -12.02 -3.62 -2.08
C LYS A 17 -12.47 -4.19 -0.74
N THR A 18 -12.26 -3.40 0.32
CA THR A 18 -12.60 -3.77 1.70
C THR A 18 -14.07 -3.50 2.01
N GLY A 19 -14.74 -2.64 1.23
CA GLY A 19 -16.07 -2.11 1.52
C GLY A 19 -16.06 -0.86 2.42
N TYR A 20 -14.89 -0.38 2.85
CA TYR A 20 -14.73 0.75 3.78
C TYR A 20 -13.60 1.69 3.32
N PRO A 21 -13.66 2.99 3.63
CA PRO A 21 -12.61 3.93 3.29
C PRO A 21 -11.32 3.69 4.09
N LEU A 22 -10.17 3.83 3.43
CA LEU A 22 -8.85 3.86 4.08
C LEU A 22 -8.41 5.30 4.26
N LYS A 23 -8.02 5.66 5.48
CA LYS A 23 -7.59 7.02 5.84
C LYS A 23 -6.10 7.24 5.73
N HIS A 24 -5.32 6.21 6.04
CA HIS A 24 -3.87 6.31 6.03
C HIS A 24 -3.26 5.07 5.38
N ILE A 25 -2.20 5.29 4.63
CA ILE A 25 -1.36 4.23 4.08
C ILE A 25 0.10 4.57 4.41
N TYR A 26 0.82 3.61 4.95
CA TYR A 26 2.22 3.73 5.28
C TYR A 26 2.99 2.61 4.58
N VAL A 27 4.19 2.93 4.12
CA VAL A 27 5.16 1.96 3.59
C VAL A 27 6.51 2.25 4.24
N SER A 28 7.22 1.20 4.63
CA SER A 28 8.56 1.31 5.21
C SER A 28 9.42 0.11 4.79
N GLU A 29 10.73 0.27 4.74
CA GLU A 29 11.63 -0.86 4.54
C GLU A 29 11.43 -1.92 5.63
N THR A 30 11.45 -3.20 5.27
CA THR A 30 11.33 -4.28 6.26
C THR A 30 12.47 -4.21 7.28
N ASN A 31 12.15 -4.45 8.56
CA ASN A 31 13.03 -4.28 9.72
C ASN A 31 13.28 -2.83 10.15
N ASN A 32 12.60 -1.85 9.56
CA ASN A 32 12.51 -0.53 10.17
C ASN A 32 11.57 -0.58 11.39
N ASN A 33 12.00 0.00 12.51
CA ASN A 33 11.23 0.01 13.75
C ASN A 33 10.18 1.15 13.78
N SER A 34 10.03 1.91 12.70
CA SER A 34 9.13 3.07 12.63
C SER A 34 8.50 3.17 11.24
N TRP A 35 7.25 3.64 11.22
CA TRP A 35 6.53 3.96 10.00
C TRP A 35 6.87 5.38 9.56
N ASP A 36 7.10 5.57 8.26
CA ASP A 36 7.27 6.88 7.65
C ASP A 36 5.93 7.65 7.57
N GLU A 37 5.91 8.76 6.84
CA GLU A 37 4.71 9.59 6.65
C GLU A 37 3.59 8.84 5.91
N ASP A 38 2.35 9.30 6.12
CA ASP A 38 1.19 8.80 5.38
C ASP A 38 1.27 9.20 3.90
N ILE A 39 1.33 8.21 3.02
CA ILE A 39 1.49 8.43 1.58
C ILE A 39 0.20 8.88 0.88
N LEU A 40 -0.97 8.75 1.53
CA LEU A 40 -2.22 9.36 1.03
C LEU A 40 -2.26 10.88 1.25
N GLY A 41 -1.47 11.41 2.20
CA GLY A 41 -1.45 12.82 2.55
C GLY A 41 -2.78 13.31 3.12
N ARG A 42 -3.56 14.04 2.31
CA ARG A 42 -4.89 14.57 2.71
C ARG A 42 -6.06 13.83 2.08
N ASP A 43 -5.76 12.84 1.24
CA ASP A 43 -6.77 12.09 0.51
C ASP A 43 -7.27 10.89 1.33
N ILE A 44 -8.35 10.29 0.85
CA ILE A 44 -8.97 9.09 1.42
C ILE A 44 -9.14 8.13 0.26
N LEU A 45 -8.78 6.86 0.46
CA LEU A 45 -8.97 5.84 -0.56
C LEU A 45 -10.29 5.11 -0.31
N ASN A 46 -11.35 5.48 -1.03
CA ASN A 46 -12.67 4.88 -0.87
C ASN A 46 -12.74 3.47 -1.44
N ASP A 47 -13.79 2.72 -1.11
CA ASP A 47 -14.02 1.41 -1.70
C ASP A 47 -14.15 1.50 -3.24
N GLY A 48 -13.49 0.58 -3.93
CA GLY A 48 -13.41 0.54 -5.39
C GLY A 48 -12.33 1.43 -6.00
N GLU A 49 -11.74 2.35 -5.24
CA GLU A 49 -10.66 3.23 -5.71
C GLU A 49 -9.29 2.56 -5.65
N TYR A 50 -8.33 3.19 -6.33
CA TYR A 50 -6.93 2.77 -6.32
C TYR A 50 -5.98 3.93 -6.08
N PHE A 51 -4.81 3.62 -5.52
CA PHE A 51 -3.72 4.57 -5.28
C PHE A 51 -2.43 4.01 -5.86
N ASN A 52 -1.69 4.82 -6.61
CA ASN A 52 -0.41 4.43 -7.17
C ASN A 52 0.71 4.91 -6.25
N VAL A 53 1.52 3.97 -5.79
CA VAL A 53 2.71 4.24 -4.98
C VAL A 53 3.91 4.27 -5.92
N THR A 54 4.66 5.37 -5.89
CA THR A 54 5.87 5.55 -6.70
C THR A 54 7.09 5.70 -5.83
N PHE A 55 8.13 4.92 -6.13
CA PHE A 55 9.41 4.93 -5.44
C PHE A 55 10.45 5.71 -6.25
N ALA A 56 11.41 6.32 -5.53
CA ALA A 56 12.56 6.92 -6.16
C ALA A 56 13.46 5.85 -6.79
N LYS A 57 13.97 6.08 -8.00
CA LYS A 57 14.85 5.14 -8.74
C LYS A 57 16.11 4.69 -8.00
N ALA A 58 16.59 5.53 -7.09
CA ALA A 58 17.78 5.24 -6.31
C ALA A 58 17.54 4.08 -5.34
N GLU A 59 16.27 3.81 -5.00
CA GLU A 59 15.86 2.73 -4.12
C GLU A 59 16.17 1.36 -4.74
N LYS A 60 16.84 0.50 -3.97
CA LYS A 60 17.27 -0.84 -4.39
C LYS A 60 16.68 -1.94 -3.52
N THR A 61 16.11 -1.62 -2.37
CA THR A 61 15.46 -2.58 -1.48
C THR A 61 14.13 -3.02 -2.09
N CYS A 62 13.89 -4.33 -2.10
CA CYS A 62 12.65 -4.93 -2.62
C CYS A 62 11.68 -5.34 -1.51
N LYS A 63 12.16 -5.50 -0.28
CA LYS A 63 11.35 -5.96 0.86
C LYS A 63 10.85 -4.78 1.67
N TRP A 64 9.52 -4.62 1.65
CA TRP A 64 8.83 -3.51 2.29
C TRP A 64 7.67 -4.04 3.13
N ASP A 65 7.36 -3.30 4.18
CA ASP A 65 6.19 -3.51 4.99
C ASP A 65 5.17 -2.42 4.63
N MET A 66 3.89 -2.78 4.72
CA MET A 66 2.78 -1.86 4.47
C MET A 66 1.80 -1.90 5.64
N LYS A 67 1.35 -0.72 6.05
CA LYS A 67 0.28 -0.57 7.03
C LYS A 67 -0.83 0.31 6.46
N VAL A 68 -2.07 -0.06 6.70
CA VAL A 68 -3.23 0.79 6.41
C VAL A 68 -4.04 1.03 7.68
N ALA A 69 -4.73 2.17 7.73
CA ALA A 69 -5.69 2.48 8.79
C ALA A 69 -7.05 2.85 8.19
N TYR A 70 -8.11 2.31 8.79
CA TYR A 70 -9.51 2.65 8.49
C TYR A 70 -9.93 3.95 9.20
N ASP A 71 -11.17 4.38 9.00
CA ASP A 71 -11.73 5.60 9.59
C ASP A 71 -12.01 5.51 11.09
N ASP A 72 -12.17 4.30 11.62
CA ASP A 72 -12.31 4.01 13.05
C ASP A 72 -10.97 3.80 13.77
N GLY A 73 -9.85 3.84 13.04
CA GLY A 73 -8.51 3.62 13.56
C GLY A 73 -8.06 2.16 13.61
N GLU A 74 -8.88 1.19 13.17
CA GLU A 74 -8.41 -0.18 12.97
C GLU A 74 -7.31 -0.22 11.89
N THR A 75 -6.35 -1.12 12.06
CA THR A 75 -5.20 -1.22 11.15
C THR A 75 -4.96 -2.63 10.66
N ALA A 76 -4.45 -2.74 9.45
CA ALA A 76 -3.92 -3.98 8.90
C ALA A 76 -2.47 -3.77 8.46
N VAL A 77 -1.62 -4.76 8.73
CA VAL A 77 -0.18 -4.72 8.45
C VAL A 77 0.20 -5.94 7.62
N TRP A 78 1.05 -5.73 6.61
CA TRP A 78 1.66 -6.77 5.80
C TRP A 78 3.16 -6.56 5.78
N GLU A 79 3.90 -7.55 6.26
CA GLU A 79 5.36 -7.50 6.36
C GLU A 79 6.02 -8.31 5.23
N GLY A 80 7.22 -7.91 4.83
CA GLY A 80 8.07 -8.64 3.89
C GLY A 80 7.52 -8.74 2.47
N LEU A 81 6.74 -7.75 2.02
CA LEU A 81 6.24 -7.66 0.65
C LEU A 81 7.41 -7.48 -0.31
N ASP A 82 7.46 -8.30 -1.35
CA ASP A 82 8.46 -8.18 -2.42
C ASP A 82 7.94 -7.25 -3.52
N LEU A 83 8.09 -5.93 -3.33
CA LEU A 83 7.56 -4.94 -4.27
C LEU A 83 8.28 -4.95 -5.63
N CYS A 84 9.44 -5.59 -5.73
CA CYS A 84 10.08 -5.82 -7.04
C CYS A 84 9.39 -6.93 -7.85
N GLN A 85 8.50 -7.71 -7.24
CA GLN A 85 7.71 -8.77 -7.87
C GLN A 85 6.21 -8.51 -7.81
N ILE A 86 5.76 -7.62 -6.91
CA ILE A 86 4.37 -7.24 -6.72
C ILE A 86 4.14 -5.92 -7.43
N SER A 87 3.28 -5.93 -8.44
CA SER A 87 2.84 -4.74 -9.14
C SER A 87 1.52 -4.20 -8.61
N LYS A 88 0.73 -5.03 -7.92
CA LYS A 88 -0.57 -4.64 -7.37
C LYS A 88 -0.97 -5.42 -6.13
N LEU A 89 -1.56 -4.69 -5.18
CA LEU A 89 -2.18 -5.21 -3.97
C LEU A 89 -3.66 -4.87 -3.96
N THR A 90 -4.51 -5.90 -4.02
CA THR A 90 -5.96 -5.72 -3.83
C THR A 90 -6.34 -6.08 -2.41
N LEU A 91 -6.77 -5.08 -1.63
CA LEU A 91 -7.16 -5.24 -0.23
C LEU A 91 -8.61 -5.72 -0.13
N LYS A 92 -8.86 -6.72 0.70
CA LYS A 92 -10.20 -7.28 0.94
C LYS A 92 -10.41 -7.53 2.43
N TRP A 93 -11.57 -7.14 2.91
CA TRP A 93 -11.99 -7.44 4.27
C TRP A 93 -12.98 -8.60 4.29
N ASN A 94 -12.74 -9.56 5.15
CA ASN A 94 -13.66 -10.66 5.39
C ASN A 94 -14.54 -10.34 6.60
N LYS A 95 -15.82 -10.02 6.34
CA LYS A 95 -16.79 -9.66 7.39
C LYS A 95 -17.01 -10.75 8.43
N SER A 96 -16.85 -12.03 8.08
CA SER A 96 -17.10 -13.13 9.02
C SER A 96 -15.94 -13.38 9.97
N THR A 97 -14.72 -13.04 9.56
CA THR A 97 -13.52 -13.25 10.38
C THR A 97 -12.96 -11.94 10.95
N GLY A 98 -13.43 -10.79 10.47
CA GLY A 98 -12.88 -9.48 10.83
C GLY A 98 -11.45 -9.24 10.30
N VAL A 99 -10.99 -10.04 9.32
CA VAL A 99 -9.60 -10.00 8.85
C VAL A 99 -9.51 -9.26 7.53
N THR A 100 -8.59 -8.29 7.46
CA THR A 100 -8.17 -7.67 6.20
C THR A 100 -7.02 -8.47 5.57
N SER A 101 -7.12 -8.76 4.28
CA SER A 101 -6.14 -9.51 3.50
C SER A 101 -5.74 -8.75 2.24
N ALA A 102 -4.60 -9.10 1.66
CA ALA A 102 -4.12 -8.53 0.41
C ALA A 102 -3.87 -9.63 -0.62
N ILE A 103 -4.45 -9.50 -1.80
CA ILE A 103 -4.14 -10.32 -2.98
C ILE A 103 -2.98 -9.65 -3.71
N LYS A 104 -1.91 -10.43 -3.96
CA LYS A 104 -0.67 -9.97 -4.58
C LYS A 104 -0.66 -10.39 -6.05
N GLU A 105 -0.40 -9.44 -6.95
CA GLU A 105 -0.35 -9.62 -8.41
C GLU A 105 0.99 -9.17 -8.98
#